data_AF-A0A945Y5D7-F1
#
_entry.id   AF-A0A945Y5D7-F1
#
_cell.length_a   1.000
_cell.length_b   1.000
_cell.length_c   1.000
_cell.angle_alpha   90.00
_cell.angle_beta   90.00
_cell.angle_gamma   90.00
#
_symmetry.space_group_name_H-M   'P 1'
#
loop_
_entity.id
_entity.type
_entity.pdbx_description
1 polymer ?
#
loop_
_entity_poly.entity_id
_entity_poly.type
_entity_poly.pdbx_seq_one_letter_code
_entity_poly.pdbx_strand_id
1 'polypeptide(L)'
;MFKTKSLVCKSVFFLFLLLGPTSCETLDPYYKVQENLDLSIKAFNFEFESKSIDTSARFVHPDHRAQYMSSSLEITQRITFFEATILNIQFFKNGVPALITAKGPEKGFDRAIVSIRYQLAVLPSTKLKNLISQQEWVLERGQ
;
A
#
# COMPACT_ATOMS: atom_id res chain seq x y z
N MET A 1 40.91 -25.41 51.72
CA MET A 1 40.06 -26.01 52.77
C MET A 1 38.83 -25.13 52.92
N PHE A 2 37.65 -25.64 52.52
CA PHE A 2 36.37 -24.93 52.59
C PHE A 2 35.89 -24.79 54.05
N LYS A 3 35.37 -23.61 54.43
CA LYS A 3 34.24 -23.50 55.35
C LYS A 3 33.49 -22.18 55.18
N THR A 4 32.20 -22.31 54.94
CA THR A 4 31.16 -21.31 54.75
C THR A 4 30.78 -20.59 56.05
N LYS A 5 30.35 -19.33 55.93
CA LYS A 5 29.28 -18.74 56.77
C LYS A 5 28.35 -17.89 55.88
N SER A 6 27.13 -18.41 55.72
CA SER A 6 25.88 -17.68 55.48
C SER A 6 25.57 -16.84 56.75
N LEU A 7 24.82 -15.72 56.83
CA LEU A 7 23.77 -15.05 56.06
C LEU A 7 23.70 -13.62 56.66
N VAL A 8 23.38 -12.57 55.92
CA VAL A 8 22.32 -11.58 56.25
C VAL A 8 22.11 -10.71 55.01
N CYS A 9 20.95 -10.90 54.39
CA CYS A 9 20.35 -10.03 53.39
C CYS A 9 20.10 -8.64 53.98
N LYS A 10 20.65 -7.58 53.39
CA LYS A 10 20.08 -6.23 53.44
C LYS A 10 20.75 -5.35 52.39
N SER A 11 20.02 -5.19 51.30
CA SER A 11 19.79 -3.94 50.56
C SER A 11 19.67 -4.30 49.09
N VAL A 12 18.41 -4.46 48.69
CA VAL A 12 17.98 -4.46 47.30
C VAL A 12 18.46 -3.15 46.69
N PHE A 13 19.59 -3.18 45.97
CA PHE A 13 20.01 -2.06 45.14
C PHE A 13 19.46 -2.31 43.74
N PHE A 14 18.25 -1.81 43.58
CA PHE A 14 17.58 -1.54 42.32
C PHE A 14 18.51 -0.73 41.42
N LEU A 15 18.96 -1.30 40.30
CA LEU A 15 19.24 -0.52 39.08
C LEU A 15 19.30 -1.49 37.88
N PHE A 16 18.14 -2.04 37.53
CA PHE A 16 17.95 -2.54 36.17
C PHE A 16 18.02 -1.33 35.24
N LEU A 17 19.15 -1.20 34.55
CA LEU A 17 19.32 -0.40 33.33
C LEU A 17 18.37 -0.95 32.26
N LEU A 18 17.08 -0.62 32.38
CA LEU A 18 16.06 -0.80 31.36
C LEU A 18 15.60 0.59 30.89
N LEU A 19 16.56 1.38 30.44
CA LEU A 19 16.31 2.47 29.52
C LEU A 19 16.92 2.06 28.19
N GLY A 20 16.35 1.01 27.59
CA GLY A 20 16.40 0.93 26.13
C GLY A 20 15.74 2.22 25.63
N PRO A 21 16.33 2.94 24.66
CA PRO A 21 15.59 4.01 24.01
C PRO A 21 14.39 3.35 23.37
N THR A 22 13.22 3.43 24.00
CA THR A 22 11.97 3.35 23.26
C THR A 22 12.03 4.57 22.37
N SER A 23 12.55 4.41 21.16
CA SER A 23 12.23 5.34 20.09
C SER A 23 10.72 5.22 19.94
N CYS A 24 10.00 6.06 20.67
CA CYS A 24 8.70 6.53 20.24
C CYS A 24 8.99 7.39 19.01
N GLU A 25 9.46 6.76 17.93
CA GLU A 25 9.23 7.29 16.60
C GLU A 25 7.72 7.22 16.46
N THR A 26 7.05 8.33 16.79
CA THR A 26 5.76 8.63 16.21
C THR A 26 5.98 8.57 14.70
N LEU A 27 5.77 7.38 14.13
CA LEU A 27 5.70 7.15 12.70
C LEU A 27 4.84 8.27 12.15
N ASP A 28 5.45 9.09 11.30
CA ASP A 28 4.77 10.20 10.65
C ASP A 28 3.44 9.66 10.08
N PRO A 29 2.29 10.21 10.46
CA PRO A 29 1.00 9.73 9.97
C PRO A 29 0.95 9.65 8.44
N TYR A 30 1.70 10.49 7.72
CA TYR A 30 1.78 10.45 6.27
C TYR A 30 2.51 9.22 5.72
N TYR A 31 3.49 8.68 6.45
CA TYR A 31 4.21 7.48 6.05
C TYR A 31 3.28 6.26 6.04
N LYS A 32 2.45 6.10 7.09
CA LYS A 32 1.46 5.02 7.16
C LYS A 32 0.41 5.10 6.06
N VAL A 33 -0.04 6.32 5.74
CA VAL A 33 -1.02 6.53 4.67
C VAL A 33 -0.43 6.16 3.31
N GLN A 34 0.85 6.44 3.07
CA GLN A 34 1.53 6.00 1.85
C GLN A 34 1.72 4.48 1.79
N GLU A 35 2.16 3.84 2.89
CA GLU A 35 2.29 2.37 2.96
C GLU A 35 0.94 1.68 2.68
N ASN A 36 -0.15 2.22 3.24
CA ASN A 36 -1.51 1.74 2.97
C ASN A 36 -1.90 1.88 1.50
N LEU A 37 -1.52 2.97 0.83
CA LEU A 37 -1.76 3.12 -0.60
C LEU A 37 -1.00 2.07 -1.41
N ASP A 38 0.29 1.85 -1.14
CA ASP A 38 1.10 0.87 -1.85
C ASP A 38 0.54 -0.56 -1.69
N LEU A 39 0.09 -0.91 -0.50
CA LEU A 39 -0.58 -2.18 -0.22
C LEU A 39 -1.93 -2.28 -0.96
N SER A 40 -2.70 -1.21 -0.98
CA SER A 40 -4.01 -1.16 -1.67
C SER A 40 -3.86 -1.31 -3.18
N ILE A 41 -2.88 -0.64 -3.79
CA ILE A 41 -2.56 -0.77 -5.21
C ILE A 41 -2.18 -2.21 -5.53
N LYS A 42 -1.31 -2.83 -4.73
CA LYS A 42 -0.90 -4.23 -4.91
C LYS A 42 -2.09 -5.19 -4.81
N ALA A 43 -2.92 -5.03 -3.77
CA ALA A 43 -4.08 -5.87 -3.55
C ALA A 43 -5.12 -5.72 -4.67
N PHE A 44 -5.46 -4.48 -5.05
CA PHE A 44 -6.37 -4.23 -6.17
C PHE A 44 -5.88 -4.87 -7.47
N ASN A 45 -4.62 -4.64 -7.83
CA ASN A 45 -4.06 -5.17 -9.08
C ASN A 45 -4.01 -6.69 -9.07
N PHE A 46 -3.61 -7.32 -7.96
CA PHE A 46 -3.62 -8.77 -7.82
C PHE A 46 -5.03 -9.36 -8.06
N GLU A 47 -6.04 -8.79 -7.41
CA GLU A 47 -7.43 -9.24 -7.55
C GLU A 47 -7.97 -8.98 -8.97
N PHE A 48 -7.67 -7.82 -9.55
CA PHE A 48 -8.10 -7.46 -10.89
C PHE A 48 -7.46 -8.35 -11.97
N GLU A 49 -6.15 -8.56 -11.89
CA GLU A 49 -5.38 -9.36 -12.85
C GLU A 49 -5.73 -10.85 -12.75
N SER A 50 -6.04 -11.34 -11.54
CA SER A 50 -6.55 -12.69 -11.31
C SER A 50 -8.03 -12.86 -11.68
N LYS A 51 -8.69 -11.79 -12.17
CA LYS A 51 -10.09 -11.77 -12.60
C LYS A 51 -11.10 -11.95 -11.45
N SER A 52 -10.69 -11.67 -10.22
CA SER A 52 -11.52 -11.69 -9.01
C SER A 52 -12.27 -10.37 -8.83
N ILE A 53 -13.14 -10.05 -9.81
CA ILE A 53 -13.75 -8.71 -9.97
C ILE A 53 -14.56 -8.27 -8.73
N ASP A 54 -15.28 -9.19 -8.10
CA ASP A 54 -16.06 -8.89 -6.89
C ASP A 54 -15.16 -8.43 -5.72
N THR A 55 -13.94 -8.98 -5.62
CA THR A 55 -12.98 -8.63 -4.58
C THR A 55 -12.29 -7.31 -4.91
N SER A 56 -11.84 -7.11 -6.15
CA SER A 56 -11.20 -5.86 -6.57
C SER A 56 -12.16 -4.66 -6.53
N ALA A 57 -13.47 -4.89 -6.71
CA ALA A 57 -14.49 -3.84 -6.59
C ALA A 57 -14.54 -3.17 -5.20
N ARG A 58 -14.01 -3.80 -4.15
CA ARG A 58 -13.93 -3.22 -2.80
C ARG A 58 -13.04 -1.98 -2.74
N PHE A 59 -12.06 -1.88 -3.63
CA PHE A 59 -11.16 -0.73 -3.77
C PHE A 59 -11.70 0.36 -4.70
N VAL A 60 -12.79 0.08 -5.41
CA VAL A 60 -13.41 1.05 -6.32
C VAL A 60 -14.36 1.94 -5.53
N HIS A 61 -14.30 3.25 -5.79
CA HIS A 61 -15.20 4.23 -5.17
C HIS A 61 -16.67 3.81 -5.38
N PRO A 62 -17.53 3.87 -4.35
CA PRO A 62 -18.92 3.40 -4.42
C PRO A 62 -19.68 3.87 -5.67
N ASP A 63 -19.56 5.15 -6.01
CA ASP A 63 -20.23 5.77 -7.16
C ASP A 63 -19.81 5.18 -8.52
N HIS A 64 -18.64 4.53 -8.60
CA HIS A 64 -18.10 3.96 -9.83
C HIS A 64 -18.19 2.42 -9.87
N ARG A 65 -18.59 1.76 -8.78
CA ARG A 65 -18.61 0.29 -8.70
C ARG A 65 -19.50 -0.35 -9.76
N ALA A 66 -20.70 0.17 -9.98
CA ALA A 66 -21.63 -0.40 -10.97
C ALA A 66 -21.03 -0.39 -12.39
N GLN A 67 -20.42 0.74 -12.78
CA GLN A 67 -19.75 0.87 -14.06
C GLN A 67 -18.53 -0.07 -14.14
N TYR A 68 -17.70 -0.10 -13.10
CA TYR A 68 -16.56 -1.00 -13.01
C TYR A 68 -16.95 -2.47 -13.21
N MET A 69 -17.99 -2.93 -12.51
CA MET A 69 -18.50 -4.30 -12.61
C MET A 69 -18.96 -4.60 -14.04
N SER A 70 -19.73 -3.70 -14.66
CA SER A 70 -20.22 -3.87 -16.02
C SER A 70 -19.08 -3.94 -17.05
N SER A 71 -18.09 -3.06 -16.95
CA SER A 71 -16.96 -3.02 -17.88
C SER A 71 -15.98 -4.18 -17.68
N SER A 72 -15.88 -4.70 -16.47
CA SER A 72 -14.95 -5.80 -16.15
C SER A 72 -15.34 -7.13 -16.80
N LEU A 73 -16.59 -7.30 -17.24
CA LEU A 73 -17.03 -8.53 -17.93
C LEU A 73 -16.23 -8.79 -19.22
N GLU A 74 -15.94 -7.74 -20.00
CA GLU A 74 -15.12 -7.91 -21.21
C GLU A 74 -13.68 -8.27 -20.87
N ILE A 75 -13.16 -7.71 -19.77
CA ILE A 75 -11.80 -7.94 -19.28
C ILE A 75 -11.63 -9.39 -18.85
N THR A 76 -12.54 -9.92 -18.05
CA THR A 76 -12.48 -11.31 -17.57
C THR A 76 -12.54 -12.30 -18.72
N GLN A 77 -13.35 -12.01 -19.75
CA GLN A 77 -13.53 -12.91 -20.89
C GLN A 77 -12.40 -12.85 -21.92
N ARG A 78 -11.85 -11.66 -22.20
CA ARG A 78 -10.98 -11.46 -23.37
C ARG A 78 -9.53 -11.17 -23.05
N ILE A 79 -9.23 -10.68 -21.85
CA ILE A 79 -7.91 -10.19 -21.51
C ILE A 79 -7.17 -11.25 -20.70
N THR A 80 -5.89 -11.45 -21.04
CA THR A 80 -4.93 -12.20 -20.23
C THR A 80 -3.79 -11.27 -19.88
N PHE A 81 -3.57 -11.05 -18.58
CA PHE A 81 -2.45 -10.27 -18.07
C PHE A 81 -1.22 -11.16 -17.93
N PHE A 82 -0.05 -10.62 -18.28
CA PHE A 82 1.24 -11.31 -18.17
C PHE A 82 2.17 -10.60 -17.18
N GLU A 83 2.22 -9.27 -17.26
CA GLU A 83 3.05 -8.44 -16.40
C GLU A 83 2.33 -7.12 -16.10
N ALA A 84 2.50 -6.61 -14.88
CA ALA A 84 2.12 -5.27 -14.49
C ALA A 84 3.32 -4.56 -13.86
N THR A 85 3.70 -3.41 -14.41
CA THR A 85 4.78 -2.58 -13.87
C THR A 85 4.22 -1.21 -13.47
N ILE A 86 4.33 -0.83 -12.20
CA ILE A 86 4.08 0.56 -11.78
C ILE A 86 5.21 1.42 -12.36
N LEU A 87 4.85 2.39 -13.21
CA LEU A 87 5.80 3.30 -13.83
C LEU A 87 6.07 4.53 -12.97
N ASN A 88 5.02 5.07 -12.34
CA ASN A 88 5.10 6.27 -11.53
C ASN A 88 3.86 6.40 -10.62
N ILE A 89 4.02 7.10 -9.50
CA ILE A 89 2.94 7.55 -8.63
C ILE A 89 3.07 9.07 -8.44
N GLN A 90 2.04 9.80 -8.83
CA GLN A 90 1.95 11.25 -8.63
C GLN A 90 1.01 11.56 -7.48
N PHE A 91 1.50 12.24 -6.45
CA PHE A 91 0.71 12.63 -5.29
C PHE A 91 0.18 14.05 -5.43
N PHE A 92 -1.03 14.29 -4.93
CA PHE A 92 -1.69 15.58 -4.93
C PHE A 92 -2.20 15.90 -3.53
N LYS A 93 -2.23 17.19 -3.19
CA LYS A 93 -2.86 17.71 -1.98
C LYS A 93 -3.64 18.97 -2.34
N ASN A 94 -4.93 19.02 -1.99
CA ASN A 94 -5.81 20.15 -2.30
C ASN A 94 -5.79 20.53 -3.79
N GLY A 95 -5.75 19.52 -4.67
CA GLY A 95 -5.77 19.71 -6.12
C GLY A 95 -4.43 20.10 -6.78
N VAL A 96 -3.36 20.35 -6.02
CA VAL A 96 -2.02 20.64 -6.56
C VAL A 96 -1.05 19.48 -6.33
N PRO A 97 -0.02 19.30 -7.17
CA PRO A 97 1.02 18.29 -6.92
C PRO A 97 1.67 18.46 -5.54
N ALA A 98 1.78 17.36 -4.79
CA ALA A 98 2.41 17.37 -3.48
C ALA A 98 3.94 17.43 -3.62
N LEU A 99 4.59 18.17 -2.71
CA LEU A 99 6.05 18.20 -2.64
C LEU A 99 6.56 16.84 -2.13
N ILE A 100 7.41 16.18 -2.93
CA ILE A 100 7.98 14.87 -2.60
C ILE A 100 9.34 15.05 -1.94
N THR A 101 9.52 14.39 -0.80
CA THR A 101 10.79 14.26 -0.08
C THR A 101 11.30 12.82 -0.17
N ALA A 102 12.49 12.55 0.37
CA ALA A 102 13.01 11.18 0.47
C ALA A 102 12.10 10.22 1.28
N LYS A 103 11.18 10.76 2.09
CA LYS A 103 10.23 10.00 2.92
C LYS A 103 8.82 9.92 2.32
N GLY A 104 8.60 10.49 1.13
CA GLY A 104 7.26 10.62 0.54
C GLY A 104 6.74 12.07 0.53
N PRO A 105 5.42 12.27 0.34
CA PRO A 105 4.83 13.61 0.26
C PRO A 105 4.93 14.34 1.61
N GLU A 106 5.60 15.49 1.64
CA GLU A 106 5.99 16.24 2.85
C GLU A 106 4.81 16.53 3.79
N LYS A 107 3.65 16.85 3.21
CA LYS A 107 2.42 17.23 3.94
C LYS A 107 1.29 16.21 3.73
N GLY A 108 1.65 14.98 3.37
CA GLY A 108 0.72 13.96 2.92
C GLY A 108 0.06 14.28 1.58
N PHE A 109 -0.96 13.51 1.25
CA PHE A 109 -1.75 13.64 0.02
C PHE A 109 -3.24 13.51 0.34
N ASP A 110 -4.10 13.82 -0.62
CA ASP A 110 -5.54 13.45 -0.63
C ASP A 110 -5.89 12.64 -1.87
N ARG A 111 -5.03 12.68 -2.89
CA ARG A 111 -5.17 11.94 -4.14
C ARG A 111 -3.81 11.48 -4.65
N ALA A 112 -3.79 10.32 -5.31
CA ALA A 112 -2.67 9.84 -6.09
C ALA A 112 -3.10 9.38 -7.50
N ILE A 113 -2.26 9.58 -8.50
CA ILE A 113 -2.42 9.02 -9.85
C ILE A 113 -1.29 8.03 -10.07
N VAL A 114 -1.65 6.76 -10.26
CA VAL A 114 -0.73 5.65 -10.47
C VAL A 114 -0.74 5.29 -11.95
N SER A 115 0.41 5.39 -12.60
CA SER A 115 0.59 4.94 -13.99
C SER A 115 1.13 3.52 -14.00
N ILE A 116 0.40 2.59 -14.60
CA ILE A 116 0.77 1.17 -14.68
C ILE A 116 0.88 0.76 -16.14
N ARG A 117 1.97 0.07 -16.47
CA ARG A 117 2.11 -0.62 -17.76
C ARG A 117 1.68 -2.07 -17.58
N TYR A 118 0.63 -2.46 -18.29
CA TYR A 118 0.23 -3.85 -18.43
C TYR A 118 0.81 -4.43 -19.72
N GLN A 119 1.44 -5.60 -19.62
CA GLN A 119 1.64 -6.50 -20.74
C GLN A 119 0.47 -7.49 -20.76
N LEU A 120 -0.29 -7.50 -21.85
CA LEU A 120 -1.50 -8.29 -21.97
C LEU A 120 -1.69 -8.85 -23.38
N ALA A 121 -2.51 -9.90 -23.50
CA ALA A 121 -3.06 -10.36 -24.76
C ALA A 121 -4.58 -10.19 -24.75
N VAL A 122 -5.16 -9.94 -25.93
CA VAL A 122 -6.61 -9.74 -26.09
C VAL A 122 -7.11 -10.74 -27.12
N LEU A 123 -8.00 -11.63 -26.69
CA LEU A 123 -8.63 -12.63 -27.55
C LEU A 123 -9.35 -11.97 -28.74
N PRO A 124 -9.34 -12.64 -29.92
CA PRO A 124 -8.77 -13.97 -30.18
C PRO A 124 -7.25 -13.98 -30.45
N SER A 125 -6.58 -12.83 -30.39
CA SER A 125 -5.15 -12.71 -30.67
C SER A 125 -4.31 -13.08 -29.46
N THR A 126 -3.27 -13.90 -29.67
CA THR A 126 -2.26 -14.22 -28.66
C THR A 126 -1.08 -13.24 -28.64
N LYS A 127 -1.06 -12.24 -29.54
CA LYS A 127 -0.02 -11.22 -29.55
C LYS A 127 -0.04 -10.38 -28.28
N LEU A 128 1.13 -10.29 -27.63
CA LEU A 128 1.35 -9.40 -26.50
C LEU A 128 1.26 -7.93 -26.94
N LYS A 129 0.63 -7.13 -26.10
CA LYS A 129 0.51 -5.67 -26.22
C LYS A 129 0.89 -5.04 -24.90
N ASN A 130 1.49 -3.86 -24.98
CA ASN A 130 1.74 -3.03 -23.81
C ASN A 130 0.66 -1.94 -23.77
N LEU A 131 -0.02 -1.81 -22.64
CA LEU A 131 -1.02 -0.77 -22.38
C LEU A 131 -0.58 0.03 -21.15
N ILE A 132 -0.60 1.35 -21.25
CA ILE A 132 -0.45 2.21 -20.08
C ILE A 132 -1.86 2.57 -19.60
N SER A 133 -2.14 2.28 -18.33
CA SER A 133 -3.37 2.63 -17.65
C SER A 133 -3.07 3.57 -16.48
N GLN A 134 -4.01 4.46 -16.19
CA GLN A 134 -3.94 5.38 -15.07
C GLN A 134 -5.03 5.01 -14.07
N GLN A 135 -4.64 4.87 -12.81
CA GLN A 135 -5.55 4.65 -11.69
C GLN A 135 -5.53 5.89 -10.80
N GLU A 136 -6.70 6.47 -10.56
CA GLU A 136 -6.87 7.55 -9.58
C GLU A 136 -7.26 6.95 -8.23
N TRP A 137 -6.50 7.29 -7.20
CA TRP A 137 -6.69 6.87 -5.83
C TRP A 137 -7.00 8.09 -4.99
N VAL A 138 -8.06 8.04 -4.19
CA VAL A 138 -8.48 9.15 -3.32
C VAL A 138 -8.56 8.66 -1.88
N LEU A 139 -8.15 9.50 -0.94
CA LEU A 139 -8.31 9.23 0.49
C LEU A 139 -9.73 9.55 0.91
N GLU A 140 -10.54 8.52 1.15
CA GLU A 140 -11.83 8.69 1.80
C GLU A 140 -11.61 8.91 3.30
N ARG A 141 -12.40 9.80 3.92
CA ARG A 141 -12.26 10.13 5.35
C ARG A 141 -12.53 8.89 6.21
N GLY A 142 -11.49 8.11 6.51
CA GLY A 142 -11.55 6.95 7.39
C GLY A 142 -11.00 5.64 6.83
N GLN A 143 -10.51 5.59 5.58
CA GLN A 143 -9.77 4.44 5.03
C GLN A 143 -8.60 4.90 4.16
#